data_AF-A0AA45WRS1-F1
#
_entry.id   AF-A0AA45WRS1-F1
#
_cell.length_a   1.000
_cell.length_b   1.000
_cell.length_c   1.000
_cell.angle_alpha   90.00
_cell.angle_beta   90.00
_cell.angle_gamma   90.00
#
_symmetry.space_group_name_H-M   'P 1'
#
loop_
_entity.id
_entity.type
_entity.pdbx_description
1 polymer ?
#
loop_
_entity_poly.entity_id
_entity_poly.type
_entity_poly.pdbx_seq_one_letter_code
_entity_poly.pdbx_strand_id
1 'polypeptide(L)'
;MKIWELKASLDERFETIQLVNFDQDYEKYFKERFNSITPLADVWEEVKVYTLEEGESSDCPQFWGHSATPVFSERALDVTQDFLKDKVEVLSLAHPEKNYFAIHVMNAIDAIDYNRAVIRQLSSGLRVGFEKYAFIKEKVKGEHIFRIFLDDRIRSMVFVSNEFKEAVESNGLVGFQFNEVWDSEN
;
A
#
# COMPACT_ATOMS: atom_id res chain seq x y z
N MET A 1 -4.05 -17.36 10.91
CA MET A 1 -4.29 -15.95 10.52
C MET A 1 -3.04 -15.48 9.79
N LYS A 2 -3.19 -14.98 8.57
CA LYS A 2 -2.07 -14.59 7.72
C LYS A 2 -2.08 -13.09 7.47
N ILE A 3 -0.89 -12.54 7.30
CA ILE A 3 -0.67 -11.14 6.91
C ILE A 3 0.14 -11.14 5.63
N TRP A 4 -0.28 -10.29 4.71
CA TRP A 4 0.31 -10.16 3.38
C TRP A 4 0.83 -8.74 3.20
N GLU A 5 2.04 -8.59 2.68
CA GLU A 5 2.48 -7.31 2.12
C GLU A 5 1.78 -7.11 0.77
N LEU A 6 1.08 -5.98 0.63
CA LEU A 6 0.37 -5.59 -0.58
C LEU A 6 1.30 -4.80 -1.50
N LYS A 7 1.39 -5.23 -2.76
CA LYS A 7 2.11 -4.55 -3.85
C LYS A 7 1.28 -4.54 -5.11
N ALA A 8 1.58 -3.61 -6.01
CA ALA A 8 1.22 -3.76 -7.41
C ALA A 8 2.09 -4.87 -8.04
N SER A 9 1.51 -5.61 -8.97
CA SER A 9 2.22 -6.63 -9.74
C SER A 9 3.25 -5.99 -10.65
N LEU A 10 4.44 -6.61 -10.74
CA LEU A 10 5.49 -6.24 -11.69
C LEU A 10 5.41 -7.02 -13.01
N ASP A 11 4.29 -7.71 -13.26
CA ASP A 11 4.03 -8.39 -14.53
C ASP A 11 3.91 -7.35 -15.65
N GLU A 12 4.90 -7.33 -16.55
CA GLU A 12 5.05 -6.35 -17.65
C GLU A 12 3.89 -6.37 -18.65
N ARG A 13 2.97 -7.34 -18.55
CA ARG A 13 1.76 -7.37 -19.39
C ARG A 13 0.75 -6.30 -19.00
N PHE A 14 0.77 -5.83 -17.76
CA PHE A 14 -0.17 -4.83 -17.25
C PHE A 14 0.30 -3.42 -17.57
N GLU A 15 -0.67 -2.52 -17.71
CA GLU A 15 -0.38 -1.10 -17.80
C GLU A 15 0.30 -0.56 -16.53
N THR A 16 1.14 0.46 -16.72
CA THR A 16 1.76 1.21 -15.61
C THR A 16 1.45 2.69 -15.73
N ILE A 17 1.40 3.39 -14.60
CA ILE A 17 1.02 4.79 -14.55
C ILE A 17 2.11 5.65 -13.89
N GLN A 18 2.20 6.91 -14.32
CA GLN A 18 3.18 7.88 -13.83
C GLN A 18 2.54 9.25 -13.62
N LEU A 19 3.10 10.04 -12.71
CA LEU A 19 2.77 11.44 -12.49
C LEU A 19 3.16 12.28 -13.71
N VAL A 20 2.23 13.13 -14.16
CA VAL A 20 2.53 14.11 -15.22
C VAL A 20 3.54 15.15 -14.72
N ASN A 21 3.32 15.70 -13.51
CA ASN A 21 4.19 16.70 -12.89
C ASN A 21 5.05 16.07 -11.79
N PHE A 22 5.85 15.05 -12.14
CA PHE A 22 6.56 14.20 -11.17
C PHE A 22 7.26 15.00 -10.06
N ASP A 23 8.17 15.91 -10.38
CA ASP A 23 8.96 16.63 -9.36
C ASP A 23 8.07 17.42 -8.39
N GLN A 24 7.07 18.13 -8.89
CA GLN A 24 6.21 18.98 -8.07
C GLN A 24 5.26 18.15 -7.19
N ASP A 25 4.57 17.19 -7.78
CA ASP A 25 3.57 16.39 -7.09
C ASP A 25 4.24 15.40 -6.12
N TYR A 26 5.39 14.84 -6.49
CA TYR A 26 6.19 13.97 -5.62
C TYR A 26 6.61 14.70 -4.34
N GLU A 27 7.20 15.89 -4.46
CA GLU A 27 7.63 16.69 -3.31
C GLU A 27 6.43 17.18 -2.48
N LYS A 28 5.34 17.60 -3.12
CA LYS A 28 4.15 18.14 -2.42
C LYS A 28 3.38 17.07 -1.67
N TYR A 29 3.19 15.88 -2.26
CA TYR A 29 2.24 14.89 -1.76
C TYR A 29 2.86 13.55 -1.34
N PHE A 30 3.95 13.12 -1.97
CA PHE A 30 4.41 11.73 -1.81
C PHE A 30 5.61 11.56 -0.87
N LYS A 31 6.68 12.32 -1.10
CA LYS A 31 8.01 12.10 -0.47
C LYS A 31 7.97 11.90 1.04
N GLU A 32 7.24 12.75 1.76
CA GLU A 32 7.17 12.69 3.23
C GLU A 32 5.76 12.46 3.76
N ARG A 33 4.73 12.80 2.97
CA ARG A 33 3.35 12.87 3.47
C ARG A 33 2.58 11.57 3.27
N PHE A 34 2.81 10.85 2.18
CA PHE A 34 2.02 9.64 1.85
C PHE A 34 2.42 8.41 2.68
N ASN A 35 3.57 8.49 3.36
CA ASN A 35 4.02 7.51 4.35
C ASN A 35 3.73 7.97 5.80
N SER A 36 2.80 8.91 5.98
CA SER A 36 2.41 9.45 7.28
C SER A 36 0.97 9.05 7.65
N ILE A 37 0.53 9.42 8.85
CA ILE A 37 -0.88 9.30 9.27
C ILE A 37 -1.65 10.62 9.12
N THR A 38 -1.00 11.66 8.55
CA THR A 38 -1.58 12.99 8.42
C THR A 38 -2.49 13.02 7.20
N PRO A 39 -3.79 13.34 7.36
CA PRO A 39 -4.71 13.43 6.25
C PRO A 39 -4.22 14.37 5.15
N LEU A 40 -4.47 14.01 3.90
CA LEU A 40 -4.13 14.78 2.71
C LEU A 40 -5.35 15.33 1.98
N ALA A 41 -6.56 14.89 2.28
CA ALA A 41 -7.77 15.30 1.57
C ALA A 41 -7.92 16.83 1.46
N ASP A 42 -7.59 17.58 2.51
CA ASP A 42 -7.72 19.05 2.53
C ASP A 42 -6.72 19.78 1.63
N VAL A 43 -5.60 19.13 1.29
CA VAL A 43 -4.54 19.70 0.44
C VAL A 43 -4.42 19.00 -0.90
N TRP A 44 -5.16 17.91 -1.10
CA TRP A 44 -5.13 17.11 -2.32
C TRP A 44 -5.89 17.84 -3.43
N GLU A 45 -5.14 18.33 -4.40
CA GLU A 45 -5.69 19.01 -5.58
C GLU A 45 -5.80 18.02 -6.75
N GLU A 46 -5.72 18.52 -7.98
CA GLU A 46 -5.74 17.72 -9.19
C GLU A 46 -4.36 17.09 -9.47
N VAL A 47 -4.09 15.91 -8.88
CA VAL A 47 -2.87 15.14 -9.16
C VAL A 47 -3.04 14.37 -10.47
N LYS A 48 -2.32 14.79 -11.52
CA LYS A 48 -2.44 14.23 -12.87
C LYS A 48 -1.53 13.04 -13.08
N VAL A 49 -2.07 12.00 -13.69
CA VAL A 49 -1.33 10.80 -14.08
C VAL A 49 -1.62 10.44 -15.53
N TYR A 50 -0.69 9.70 -16.14
CA TYR A 50 -0.83 9.15 -17.48
C TYR A 50 -0.33 7.70 -17.50
N THR A 51 -0.82 6.90 -18.45
CA THR A 51 -0.27 5.58 -18.75
C THR A 51 1.14 5.74 -19.31
N LEU A 52 2.13 5.24 -18.59
CA LEU A 52 3.52 5.26 -19.03
C LEU A 52 3.79 4.11 -20.00
N GLU A 53 3.34 2.91 -19.65
CA GLU A 53 3.45 1.71 -20.45
C GLU A 53 2.05 1.14 -20.67
N GLU A 54 1.69 0.96 -21.94
CA GLU A 54 0.42 0.37 -22.34
C GLU A 54 0.42 -1.14 -22.09
N GLY A 55 -0.75 -1.68 -21.72
CA GLY A 55 -0.89 -3.10 -21.42
C GLY A 55 -2.33 -3.51 -21.14
N GLU A 56 -2.50 -4.71 -20.60
CA GLU A 56 -3.77 -5.15 -20.04
C GLU A 56 -4.20 -4.22 -18.91
N SER A 57 -5.51 -3.99 -18.79
CA SER A 57 -6.03 -3.14 -17.71
C SER A 57 -5.74 -3.77 -16.35
N SER A 58 -5.30 -2.95 -15.41
CA SER A 58 -4.96 -3.38 -14.06
C SER A 58 -5.88 -2.76 -13.02
N ASP A 59 -6.29 -3.56 -12.02
CA ASP A 59 -7.05 -3.05 -10.87
C ASP A 59 -6.13 -2.50 -9.77
N CYS A 60 -4.83 -2.79 -9.86
CA CYS A 60 -3.77 -2.21 -9.04
C CYS A 60 -2.52 -1.93 -9.88
N PRO A 61 -2.55 -0.94 -10.81
CA PRO A 61 -1.42 -0.70 -11.72
C PRO A 61 -0.17 -0.30 -10.95
N GLN A 62 1.00 -0.66 -11.48
CA GLN A 62 2.27 -0.18 -10.96
C GLN A 62 2.32 1.35 -11.10
N PHE A 63 2.55 2.04 -9.99
CA PHE A 63 2.62 3.48 -9.95
C PHE A 63 4.06 3.96 -9.75
N TRP A 64 4.60 4.60 -10.78
CA TRP A 64 5.99 5.08 -10.79
C TRP A 64 6.17 6.42 -10.06
N GLY A 65 5.09 7.06 -9.63
CA GLY A 65 5.14 8.30 -8.86
C GLY A 65 5.61 8.10 -7.42
N HIS A 66 5.31 6.95 -6.81
CA HIS A 66 5.81 6.56 -5.49
C HIS A 66 5.63 5.05 -5.27
N SER A 67 6.74 4.32 -5.15
CA SER A 67 6.78 2.85 -5.22
C SER A 67 6.00 2.10 -4.14
N ALA A 68 5.59 2.78 -3.07
CA ALA A 68 4.88 2.18 -1.95
C ALA A 68 3.42 2.65 -1.82
N THR A 69 2.92 3.39 -2.80
CA THR A 69 1.52 3.82 -2.88
C THR A 69 0.72 2.81 -3.70
N PRO A 70 -0.21 2.06 -3.08
CA PRO A 70 -1.19 1.31 -3.86
C PRO A 70 -2.08 2.31 -4.61
N VAL A 71 -2.29 2.06 -5.90
CA VAL A 71 -3.28 2.77 -6.71
C VAL A 71 -4.33 1.77 -7.11
N PHE A 72 -5.60 2.05 -6.85
CA PHE A 72 -6.71 1.16 -7.20
C PHE A 72 -7.52 1.73 -8.36
N SER A 73 -8.01 0.84 -9.23
CA SER A 73 -9.11 1.16 -10.13
C SER A 73 -10.41 1.39 -9.33
N GLU A 74 -11.41 2.01 -9.95
CA GLU A 74 -12.77 2.11 -9.39
C GLU A 74 -13.34 0.74 -8.99
N ARG A 75 -13.14 -0.28 -9.83
CA ARG A 75 -13.58 -1.65 -9.54
C ARG A 75 -12.89 -2.25 -8.31
N ALA A 76 -11.58 -2.06 -8.16
CA ALA A 76 -10.86 -2.50 -6.96
C ALA A 76 -11.38 -1.78 -5.71
N LEU A 77 -11.63 -0.48 -5.81
CA LEU A 77 -12.16 0.31 -4.71
C LEU A 77 -13.54 -0.21 -4.27
N ASP A 78 -14.45 -0.47 -5.21
CA ASP A 78 -15.78 -0.99 -4.91
C ASP A 78 -15.75 -2.33 -4.19
N VAL A 79 -14.87 -3.25 -4.62
CA VAL A 79 -14.72 -4.58 -4.00
C VAL A 79 -14.08 -4.48 -2.61
N THR A 80 -13.17 -3.53 -2.40
CA THR A 80 -12.37 -3.45 -1.17
C THR A 80 -12.87 -2.44 -0.15
N GLN A 81 -13.87 -1.62 -0.47
CA GLN A 81 -14.34 -0.49 0.35
C GLN A 81 -14.59 -0.82 1.83
N ASP A 82 -15.16 -1.99 2.13
CA ASP A 82 -15.47 -2.42 3.49
C ASP A 82 -14.22 -2.62 4.36
N PHE A 83 -13.09 -2.96 3.73
CA PHE A 83 -11.81 -3.14 4.41
C PHE A 83 -11.03 -1.82 4.60
N LEU A 84 -11.37 -0.80 3.81
CA LEU A 84 -10.65 0.49 3.76
C LEU A 84 -11.21 1.52 4.76
N LYS A 85 -12.45 1.33 5.17
CA LYS A 85 -13.23 2.30 5.96
C LYS A 85 -12.48 2.78 7.20
N ASP A 86 -12.47 4.10 7.41
CA ASP A 86 -11.84 4.80 8.54
C ASP A 86 -10.32 4.58 8.69
N LYS A 87 -9.68 3.80 7.81
CA LYS A 87 -8.25 3.45 7.86
C LYS A 87 -7.43 4.11 6.75
N VAL A 88 -8.09 4.55 5.68
CA VAL A 88 -7.43 5.14 4.51
C VAL A 88 -8.13 6.41 4.04
N GLU A 89 -7.40 7.27 3.35
CA GLU A 89 -7.99 8.24 2.42
C GLU A 89 -7.90 7.69 1.00
N VAL A 90 -8.99 7.85 0.27
CA VAL A 90 -9.08 7.52 -1.15
C VAL A 90 -8.91 8.82 -1.92
N LEU A 91 -7.75 8.99 -2.54
CA LEU A 91 -7.35 10.25 -3.17
C LEU A 91 -7.38 10.10 -4.68
N SER A 92 -8.24 10.85 -5.36
CA SER A 92 -8.44 10.72 -6.81
C SER A 92 -7.20 11.14 -7.61
N LEU A 93 -6.85 10.35 -8.62
CA LEU A 93 -5.82 10.66 -9.60
C LEU A 93 -6.50 11.01 -10.93
N ALA A 94 -6.18 12.18 -11.47
CA ALA A 94 -6.72 12.66 -12.74
C ALA A 94 -6.00 11.98 -13.90
N HIS A 95 -6.56 10.87 -14.36
CA HIS A 95 -6.16 10.15 -15.56
C HIS A 95 -7.11 10.49 -16.72
N PRO A 96 -6.63 10.62 -17.98
CA PRO A 96 -7.46 11.05 -19.11
C PRO A 96 -8.62 10.10 -19.46
N GLU A 97 -8.48 8.81 -19.15
CA GLU A 97 -9.40 7.77 -19.65
C GLU A 97 -9.97 6.84 -18.58
N LYS A 98 -9.40 6.84 -17.37
CA LYS A 98 -9.65 5.81 -16.35
C LYS A 98 -9.82 6.48 -14.98
N ASN A 99 -10.56 5.84 -14.09
CA ASN A 99 -10.70 6.30 -12.72
C ASN A 99 -9.70 5.55 -11.84
N TYR A 100 -8.70 6.29 -11.34
CA TYR A 100 -7.68 5.76 -10.44
C TYR A 100 -7.65 6.53 -9.12
N PHE A 101 -7.32 5.80 -8.05
CA PHE A 101 -7.29 6.35 -6.70
C PHE A 101 -6.01 5.92 -5.99
N ALA A 102 -5.23 6.88 -5.53
CA ALA A 102 -4.13 6.62 -4.62
C ALA A 102 -4.70 6.29 -3.23
N ILE A 103 -4.32 5.12 -2.68
CA ILE A 103 -4.82 4.64 -1.39
C ILE A 103 -3.84 5.08 -0.30
N HIS A 104 -4.16 6.18 0.38
CA HIS A 104 -3.35 6.71 1.46
C HIS A 104 -3.73 6.03 2.79
N VAL A 105 -2.98 4.99 3.15
CA VAL A 105 -3.21 4.22 4.39
C VAL A 105 -2.71 5.01 5.60
N MET A 106 -3.63 5.58 6.36
CA MET A 106 -3.36 6.36 7.58
C MET A 106 -3.31 5.49 8.84
N ASN A 107 -3.79 4.25 8.75
CA ASN A 107 -3.76 3.30 9.86
C ASN A 107 -2.35 2.74 10.07
N ALA A 108 -1.59 3.31 11.00
CA ALA A 108 -0.29 2.78 11.42
C ALA A 108 -0.41 2.18 12.83
N ILE A 109 -0.01 0.91 12.99
CA ILE A 109 -0.12 0.18 14.25
C ILE A 109 1.23 -0.33 14.74
N ASP A 110 1.47 -0.21 16.04
CA ASP A 110 2.65 -0.78 16.69
C ASP A 110 2.42 -2.28 16.93
N ALA A 111 2.56 -3.09 15.89
CA ALA A 111 2.13 -4.49 15.91
C ALA A 111 3.25 -5.53 15.91
N ILE A 112 4.52 -5.10 15.94
CA ILE A 112 5.66 -6.03 15.79
C ILE A 112 6.06 -6.63 17.13
N ASP A 113 6.23 -7.95 17.17
CA ASP A 113 6.88 -8.65 18.26
C ASP A 113 8.39 -8.68 18.06
N TYR A 114 9.08 -7.67 18.61
CA TYR A 114 10.53 -7.54 18.49
C TYR A 114 11.34 -8.68 19.12
N ASN A 115 10.73 -9.53 19.96
CA ASN A 115 11.41 -10.71 20.51
C ASN A 115 11.45 -11.87 19.51
N ARG A 116 10.54 -11.88 18.53
CA ARG A 116 10.38 -12.96 17.54
C ARG A 116 10.73 -12.52 16.12
N ALA A 117 10.67 -11.23 15.83
CA ALA A 117 11.04 -10.66 14.53
C ALA A 117 12.56 -10.68 14.33
N VAL A 118 13.01 -10.85 13.09
CA VAL A 118 14.42 -10.71 12.70
C VAL A 118 14.59 -9.34 12.08
N ILE A 119 15.26 -8.44 12.81
CA ILE A 119 15.46 -7.05 12.39
C ILE A 119 16.65 -6.97 11.43
N ARG A 120 16.43 -6.34 10.28
CA ARG A 120 17.51 -5.99 9.36
C ARG A 120 18.21 -4.73 9.88
N GLN A 121 19.51 -4.83 10.15
CA GLN A 121 20.34 -3.73 10.65
C GLN A 121 21.52 -3.47 9.72
N LEU A 122 21.91 -2.20 9.61
CA LEU A 122 23.17 -1.81 8.99
C LEU A 122 24.35 -2.04 9.96
N SER A 123 25.58 -2.00 9.44
CA SER A 123 26.79 -2.07 10.28
C SER A 123 26.88 -0.95 11.33
N SER A 124 26.18 0.17 11.12
CA SER A 124 26.05 1.26 12.09
C SER A 124 25.12 0.95 13.27
N GLY A 125 24.41 -0.20 13.25
CA GLY A 125 23.35 -0.53 14.19
C GLY A 125 21.98 0.07 13.84
N LEU A 126 21.90 0.90 12.78
CA LEU A 126 20.62 1.45 12.32
C LEU A 126 19.72 0.32 11.82
N ARG A 127 18.55 0.18 12.45
CA ARG A 127 17.47 -0.71 12.00
C ARG A 127 16.83 -0.13 10.75
N VAL A 128 16.77 -0.93 9.68
CA VAL A 128 16.29 -0.48 8.36
C VAL A 128 15.11 -1.28 7.84
N GLY A 129 14.74 -2.37 8.50
CA GLY A 129 13.58 -3.19 8.14
C GLY A 129 13.57 -4.52 8.88
N PHE A 130 12.91 -5.50 8.27
CA PHE A 130 12.74 -6.84 8.80
C PHE A 130 13.20 -7.86 7.76
N GLU A 131 13.99 -8.85 8.18
CA GLU A 131 14.27 -10.04 7.37
C GLU A 131 13.15 -11.07 7.53
N LYS A 132 12.60 -11.16 8.76
CA LYS A 132 11.41 -11.95 9.09
C LYS A 132 10.50 -11.13 9.99
N TYR A 133 9.25 -10.97 9.58
CA TYR A 133 8.24 -10.33 10.40
C TYR A 133 7.72 -11.28 11.48
N ALA A 134 7.38 -10.72 12.63
CA ALA A 134 6.57 -11.36 13.64
C ALA A 134 5.58 -10.34 14.18
N PHE A 135 4.29 -10.67 14.15
CA PHE A 135 3.23 -9.78 14.60
C PHE A 135 2.64 -10.23 15.93
N ILE A 136 2.28 -9.26 16.77
CA ILE A 136 1.50 -9.48 17.98
C ILE A 136 0.05 -9.72 17.56
N LYS A 137 -0.40 -10.97 17.63
CA LYS A 137 -1.69 -11.44 17.10
C LYS A 137 -2.87 -10.57 17.52
N GLU A 138 -2.89 -10.14 18.77
CA GLU A 138 -3.98 -9.36 19.36
C GLU A 138 -4.06 -7.95 18.78
N LYS A 139 -2.94 -7.38 18.30
CA LYS A 139 -2.89 -6.02 17.73
C LYS A 139 -3.28 -5.96 16.25
N VAL A 140 -3.18 -7.08 15.54
CA VAL A 140 -3.51 -7.19 14.10
C VAL A 140 -4.86 -7.87 13.86
N LYS A 141 -5.48 -8.42 14.91
CA LYS A 141 -6.77 -9.10 14.80
C LYS A 141 -7.86 -8.09 14.41
N GLY A 142 -8.50 -8.33 13.27
CA GLY A 142 -9.55 -7.44 12.73
C GLY A 142 -9.00 -6.22 11.98
N GLU A 143 -7.68 -6.11 11.82
CA GLU A 143 -7.07 -5.07 10.98
C GLU A 143 -6.89 -5.59 9.55
N HIS A 144 -7.61 -4.99 8.61
CA HIS A 144 -7.65 -5.48 7.23
C HIS A 144 -6.69 -4.77 6.28
N ILE A 145 -6.31 -3.52 6.60
CA ILE A 145 -5.27 -2.74 5.92
C ILE A 145 -4.56 -1.85 6.92
N PHE A 146 -3.23 -1.88 6.93
CA PHE A 146 -2.44 -1.10 7.87
C PHE A 146 -0.98 -0.94 7.44
N ARG A 147 -0.30 -0.01 8.11
CA ARG A 147 1.16 0.17 8.13
C ARG A 147 1.70 -0.21 9.51
N ILE A 148 3.01 -0.40 9.59
CA ILE A 148 3.70 -0.69 10.85
C ILE A 148 4.70 0.39 11.22
N PHE A 149 5.04 0.44 12.50
CA PHE A 149 6.21 1.14 12.98
C PHE A 149 7.46 0.24 12.93
N LEU A 150 8.59 0.84 12.55
CA LEU A 150 9.92 0.35 12.90
C LEU A 150 10.54 1.37 13.85
N ASP A 151 10.69 0.97 15.11
CA ASP A 151 10.98 1.86 16.21
C ASP A 151 9.93 3.00 16.25
N ASP A 152 10.31 4.25 15.95
CA ASP A 152 9.46 5.43 15.91
C ASP A 152 9.01 5.85 14.50
N ARG A 153 9.42 5.12 13.46
CA ARG A 153 9.17 5.49 12.05
C ARG A 153 8.12 4.61 11.40
N ILE A 154 7.16 5.24 10.74
CA ILE A 154 6.18 4.54 9.91
C ILE A 154 6.90 3.94 8.69
N ARG A 155 6.59 2.68 8.39
CA ARG A 155 7.07 2.00 7.19
C ARG A 155 6.13 2.26 6.02
N SER A 156 6.72 2.46 4.85
CA SER A 156 6.01 2.68 3.60
C SER A 156 5.30 1.44 3.06
N MET A 157 5.63 0.24 3.54
CA MET A 157 4.94 -0.99 3.17
C MET A 157 3.51 -1.00 3.73
N VAL A 158 2.57 -1.46 2.91
CA VAL A 158 1.17 -1.68 3.30
C VAL A 158 0.96 -3.17 3.52
N PHE A 159 0.29 -3.51 4.61
CA PHE A 159 -0.05 -4.87 4.97
C PHE A 159 -1.56 -5.04 4.96
N VAL A 160 -2.00 -6.22 4.55
CA VAL A 160 -3.41 -6.58 4.50
C VAL A 160 -3.66 -7.95 5.12
N SER A 161 -4.89 -8.11 5.60
CA SER A 161 -5.40 -9.39 6.11
C SER A 161 -5.60 -10.43 5.01
N ASN A 162 -5.82 -11.68 5.40
CA ASN A 162 -6.18 -12.74 4.47
C ASN A 162 -7.56 -12.51 3.83
N GLU A 163 -8.50 -11.95 4.59
CA GLU A 163 -9.85 -11.62 4.15
C GLU A 163 -9.85 -10.58 3.02
N PHE A 164 -8.97 -9.55 3.12
CA PHE A 164 -8.77 -8.58 2.04
C PHE A 164 -8.26 -9.26 0.77
N LYS A 165 -7.23 -10.11 0.89
CA LYS A 165 -6.66 -10.85 -0.23
C LYS A 165 -7.70 -11.75 -0.89
N GLU A 166 -8.47 -12.49 -0.09
CA GLU A 166 -9.52 -13.36 -0.60
C GLU A 166 -10.62 -12.58 -1.32
N ALA A 167 -10.99 -11.39 -0.84
CA ALA A 167 -11.94 -10.53 -1.55
C ALA A 167 -11.42 -10.09 -2.92
N VAL A 168 -10.13 -9.73 -3.01
CA VAL A 168 -9.48 -9.36 -4.29
C VAL A 168 -9.47 -10.55 -5.25
N GLU A 169 -9.01 -11.72 -4.80
CA GLU A 169 -8.86 -12.91 -5.64
C GLU A 169 -10.21 -13.50 -6.08
N SER A 170 -11.18 -13.60 -5.16
CA SER A 170 -12.50 -14.18 -5.44
C SER A 170 -13.34 -13.32 -6.40
N ASN A 171 -13.09 -12.01 -6.46
CA ASN A 171 -13.72 -11.11 -7.43
C ASN A 171 -12.95 -11.01 -8.75
N GLY A 172 -11.83 -11.73 -8.90
CA GLY A 172 -11.03 -11.73 -10.13
C GLY A 172 -10.42 -10.37 -10.42
N LEU A 173 -10.00 -9.63 -9.38
CA LEU A 173 -9.21 -8.42 -9.56
C LEU A 173 -7.78 -8.78 -9.98
N VAL A 174 -7.18 -7.98 -10.86
CA VAL A 174 -5.85 -8.24 -11.43
C VAL A 174 -4.85 -7.13 -11.13
N GLY A 175 -3.56 -7.43 -11.27
CA GLY A 175 -2.49 -6.46 -11.00
C GLY A 175 -2.09 -6.34 -9.54
N PHE A 176 -2.63 -7.16 -8.65
CA PHE A 176 -2.21 -7.24 -7.25
C PHE A 176 -1.10 -8.28 -7.06
N GLN A 177 -0.16 -8.00 -6.16
CA GLN A 177 0.80 -8.96 -5.63
C GLN A 177 0.70 -9.00 -4.10
N PHE A 178 0.56 -10.22 -3.56
CA PHE A 178 0.49 -10.46 -2.13
C PHE A 178 1.65 -11.35 -1.70
N ASN A 179 2.58 -10.81 -0.90
CA ASN A 179 3.68 -11.59 -0.34
C ASN A 179 3.33 -11.98 1.10
N GLU A 180 3.29 -13.28 1.39
CA GLU A 180 3.06 -13.75 2.77
C GLU A 180 4.23 -13.28 3.64
N VAL A 181 3.94 -12.52 4.70
CA VAL A 181 4.98 -12.04 5.63
C VAL A 181 4.89 -12.67 7.00
N TRP A 182 3.72 -13.21 7.36
CA TRP A 182 3.51 -13.83 8.65
C TRP A 182 2.27 -14.72 8.67
N ASP A 183 2.36 -15.82 9.42
CA ASP A 183 1.25 -16.72 9.73
C ASP A 183 1.25 -16.97 11.24
N SER A 184 0.10 -16.77 11.90
CA SER A 184 -0.06 -16.98 13.34
C SER A 184 0.12 -18.44 13.78
N GLU A 185 0.08 -19.38 12.83
CA GLU A 185 0.21 -20.82 13.09
C GLU A 185 1.66 -21.33 12.91
N ASN A 186 2.57 -20.48 12.40
CA ASN A 186 3.99 -20.81 12.15
C ASN A 186 4.96 -19.88 12.92
#